data_AF-A0A835AV74-F1
#
_entry.id   AF-A0A835AV74-F1
#
_cell.length_a   1.000
_cell.length_b   1.000
_cell.length_c   1.000
_cell.angle_alpha   90.00
_cell.angle_beta   90.00
_cell.angle_gamma   90.00
#
_symmetry.space_group_name_H-M   'P 1'
#
loop_
_entity.id
_entity.type
_entity.pdbx_description
1 polymer ?
#
loop_
_entity_poly.entity_id
_entity_poly.type
_entity_poly.pdbx_seq_one_letter_code
_entity_poly.pdbx_strand_id
1 'polypeptide(L)'
;MLTKKQVTKCISKEADLICELLKHGAEPTDDIIQQSIMICMCALSLMHLQGSTAIAAAAAMVGVTKECKLMCDWIKKEDKPITFSIFTRHEPLECRLIRARTLDVMLSILKESSFPSSKVSGMVYQNGAAVGFRFAAPCFGGAFQLLNAGMPFC
;
A
#
# COMPACT_ATOMS: atom_id res chain seq x y z
N MET A 1 10.64 -10.65 -15.56
CA MET A 1 11.87 -10.10 -14.91
C MET A 1 11.74 -8.63 -14.52
N LEU A 2 10.92 -7.82 -15.21
CA LEU A 2 10.73 -6.39 -14.94
C LEU A 2 10.21 -6.08 -13.52
N THR A 3 9.30 -6.91 -12.99
CA THR A 3 8.63 -6.69 -11.70
C THR A 3 9.58 -6.77 -10.51
N LYS A 4 10.47 -7.77 -10.43
CA LYS A 4 11.38 -7.94 -9.27
C LYS A 4 12.21 -6.68 -8.96
N LYS A 5 12.77 -6.04 -9.99
CA LYS A 5 13.53 -4.79 -9.84
C LYS A 5 12.66 -3.63 -9.36
N GLN A 6 11.42 -3.54 -9.84
CA GLN A 6 10.51 -2.47 -9.41
C GLN A 6 10.00 -2.72 -7.99
N VAL A 7 9.73 -3.98 -7.60
CA VAL A 7 9.32 -4.36 -6.25
C VAL A 7 10.37 -3.93 -5.23
N THR A 8 11.64 -4.32 -5.42
CA THR A 8 12.70 -3.98 -4.46
C THR A 8 12.92 -2.48 -4.36
N LYS A 9 12.85 -1.76 -5.48
CA LYS A 9 12.97 -0.30 -5.51
C LYS A 9 11.81 0.40 -4.81
N CYS A 10 10.58 -0.07 -5.03
CA CYS A 10 9.37 0.43 -4.39
C CYS A 10 9.44 0.27 -2.87
N ILE A 11 9.75 -0.94 -2.40
CA ILE A 11 9.86 -1.26 -0.97
C ILE A 11 10.96 -0.41 -0.32
N SER A 12 12.13 -0.32 -0.95
CA SER A 12 13.23 0.51 -0.44
C SER A 12 12.82 1.97 -0.30
N LYS A 13 12.07 2.54 -1.26
CA LYS A 13 11.66 3.95 -1.20
C LYS A 13 10.54 4.21 -0.18
N GLU A 14 9.63 3.27 -0.01
CA GLU A 14 8.64 3.32 1.07
C GLU A 14 9.31 3.20 2.46
N ALA A 15 10.30 2.31 2.59
CA ALA A 15 11.07 2.19 3.83
C ALA A 15 11.86 3.48 4.14
N ASP A 16 12.50 4.09 3.13
CA ASP A 16 13.16 5.40 3.28
C ASP A 16 12.15 6.45 3.77
N LEU A 17 10.94 6.48 3.20
CA LEU A 17 9.89 7.42 3.59
C LEU A 17 9.43 7.22 5.04
N ILE A 18 9.18 5.98 5.46
CA ILE A 18 8.84 5.66 6.85
C ILE A 18 9.95 6.16 7.79
N CYS A 19 11.22 5.89 7.45
CA CYS A 19 12.35 6.34 8.27
C CYS A 19 12.38 7.86 8.41
N GLU A 20 12.20 8.59 7.31
CA GLU A 20 12.20 10.05 7.34
C GLU A 20 10.99 10.61 8.11
N LEU A 21 9.80 10.03 7.97
CA LEU A 21 8.61 10.42 8.73
C LEU A 21 8.84 10.25 10.24
N LEU A 22 9.35 9.08 10.66
CA LEU A 22 9.64 8.79 12.07
C LEU A 22 10.70 9.73 12.65
N LYS A 23 11.76 10.05 11.88
CA LYS A 23 12.78 11.03 12.30
C LYS A 23 12.20 12.41 12.57
N HIS A 24 11.14 12.79 11.86
CA HIS A 24 10.47 14.07 12.00
C HIS A 24 9.24 14.00 12.92
N GLY A 25 9.13 12.95 13.74
CA GLY A 25 8.15 12.87 14.82
C GLY A 25 6.77 12.30 14.44
N ALA A 26 6.64 11.65 13.28
CA ALA A 26 5.44 10.88 12.96
C ALA A 26 5.31 9.67 13.90
N GLU A 27 4.09 9.30 14.28
CA GLU A 27 3.83 8.10 15.07
C GLU A 27 3.70 6.87 14.16
N PRO A 28 4.14 5.67 14.58
CA PRO A 28 4.03 4.45 13.76
C PRO A 28 2.58 4.09 13.36
N THR A 29 1.60 4.60 14.10
CA THR A 29 0.17 4.43 13.82
C THR A 29 -0.37 5.40 12.77
N ASP A 30 0.47 6.33 12.29
CA ASP A 30 0.04 7.34 11.34
C ASP A 30 -0.41 6.72 10.03
N ASP A 31 -1.50 7.27 9.50
CA ASP A 31 -2.17 6.77 8.31
C ASP A 31 -1.21 6.65 7.10
N ILE A 32 -0.27 7.59 6.96
CA ILE A 32 0.77 7.58 5.94
C ILE A 32 1.77 6.43 6.12
N ILE A 33 2.14 6.10 7.36
CA ILE A 33 3.04 4.97 7.66
C ILE A 33 2.29 3.66 7.43
N GLN A 34 1.04 3.56 7.89
CA GLN A 34 0.19 2.38 7.63
C GLN A 34 -0.01 2.17 6.13
N GLN A 35 -0.24 3.24 5.37
CA GLN A 35 -0.31 3.20 3.91
C GLN A 35 1.01 2.68 3.28
N SER A 36 2.17 3.17 3.73
CA SER A 36 3.48 2.70 3.28
C SER A 36 3.66 1.19 3.54
N ILE A 37 3.25 0.71 4.71
CA ILE A 37 3.30 -0.71 5.07
C ILE A 37 2.41 -1.54 4.12
N MET A 38 1.18 -1.09 3.86
CA MET A 38 0.27 -1.77 2.94
C MET A 38 0.85 -1.84 1.52
N ILE A 39 1.45 -0.75 1.04
CA ILE A 39 2.11 -0.72 -0.27
C ILE A 39 3.26 -1.73 -0.34
N CYS A 40 4.11 -1.81 0.69
CA CYS A 40 5.19 -2.78 0.77
C CYS A 40 4.67 -4.22 0.73
N MET A 41 3.62 -4.53 1.49
CA MET A 41 2.98 -5.85 1.49
C MET A 41 2.40 -6.18 0.12
N CYS A 42 1.68 -5.25 -0.51
CA CYS A 42 1.16 -5.44 -1.85
C CYS A 42 2.27 -5.66 -2.88
N ALA A 43 3.36 -4.91 -2.81
CA ALA A 43 4.49 -5.05 -3.71
C ALA A 43 5.14 -6.44 -3.61
N LEU A 44 5.29 -6.98 -2.40
CA LEU A 44 5.77 -8.33 -2.17
C LEU A 44 4.81 -9.38 -2.77
N SER A 45 3.51 -9.26 -2.52
CA SER A 45 2.51 -10.19 -3.06
C SER A 45 2.46 -10.18 -4.60
N LEU A 46 2.73 -9.03 -5.22
CA LEU A 46 2.76 -8.86 -6.68
C LEU A 46 4.07 -9.37 -7.34
N MET A 47 5.08 -9.76 -6.55
CA MET A 47 6.42 -10.11 -7.07
C MET A 47 6.41 -11.26 -8.09
N HIS A 48 5.46 -12.19 -7.95
CA HIS A 48 5.38 -13.41 -8.76
C HIS A 48 4.47 -13.29 -9.99
N LEU A 49 3.83 -12.13 -10.21
CA LEU A 49 2.96 -11.96 -11.37
C LEU A 49 3.70 -12.09 -12.69
N GLN A 50 2.99 -12.61 -13.69
CA GLN A 50 3.43 -12.74 -15.07
C GLN A 50 2.37 -12.19 -16.03
N GLY A 51 2.75 -11.91 -17.28
CA GLY A 51 1.82 -11.41 -18.30
C GLY A 51 1.48 -9.92 -18.15
N SER A 52 0.29 -9.53 -18.62
CA SER A 52 -0.16 -8.13 -18.69
C SER A 52 -0.33 -7.48 -17.31
N THR A 53 -0.81 -8.23 -16.32
CA THR A 53 -0.99 -7.75 -14.93
C THR A 53 0.36 -7.41 -14.27
N ALA A 54 1.44 -8.10 -14.65
CA ALA A 54 2.79 -7.79 -14.19
C ALA A 54 3.28 -6.42 -14.70
N ILE A 55 2.88 -6.01 -15.90
CA ILE A 55 3.22 -4.69 -16.46
C ILE A 55 2.49 -3.59 -15.70
N ALA A 56 1.19 -3.76 -15.47
CA ALA A 56 0.38 -2.81 -14.69
C ALA A 56 0.91 -2.67 -13.25
N ALA A 57 1.22 -3.79 -12.60
CA ALA A 57 1.82 -3.81 -11.26
C ALA A 57 3.19 -3.10 -11.24
N ALA A 58 4.05 -3.35 -12.23
CA ALA A 58 5.33 -2.67 -12.34
C ALA A 58 5.17 -1.15 -12.54
N ALA A 59 4.22 -0.71 -13.37
CA ALA A 59 3.93 0.70 -13.59
C ALA A 59 3.43 1.38 -12.31
N ALA A 60 2.52 0.73 -11.56
CA ALA A 60 2.04 1.20 -10.27
C ALA A 60 3.20 1.39 -9.27
N MET A 61 4.09 0.39 -9.15
CA MET A 61 5.26 0.48 -8.26
C MET A 61 6.23 1.61 -8.66
N VAL A 62 6.40 1.86 -9.96
CA VAL A 62 7.20 3.01 -10.44
C VAL A 62 6.57 4.34 -10.03
N GLY A 63 5.24 4.45 -10.14
CA GLY A 63 4.47 5.61 -9.66
C GLY A 63 4.70 5.85 -8.17
N VAL A 64 4.44 4.84 -7.33
CA VAL A 64 4.71 4.89 -5.88
C VAL A 64 6.14 5.32 -5.58
N THR A 65 7.12 4.71 -6.26
CA THR A 65 8.55 5.01 -6.07
C THR A 65 8.85 6.49 -6.32
N LYS A 66 8.23 7.08 -7.36
CA LYS A 66 8.40 8.49 -7.71
C LYS A 66 7.82 9.39 -6.62
N GLU A 67 6.59 9.14 -6.20
CA GLU A 67 5.91 9.95 -5.19
C GLU A 67 6.61 9.84 -3.82
N CYS A 68 7.04 8.65 -3.41
CA CYS A 68 7.83 8.47 -2.17
C CYS A 68 9.09 9.31 -2.18
N LYS A 69 9.80 9.36 -3.32
CA LYS A 69 11.00 10.19 -3.44
C LYS A 69 10.68 11.67 -3.26
N LEU A 70 9.62 12.17 -3.90
CA LEU A 70 9.20 13.57 -3.76
C LEU A 70 8.85 13.91 -2.31
N MET A 71 8.12 13.02 -1.63
CA MET A 71 7.80 13.18 -0.21
C MET A 71 9.06 13.18 0.67
N CYS A 72 9.96 12.22 0.49
CA CYS A 72 11.24 12.19 1.21
C CYS A 72 12.07 13.47 0.99
N ASP A 73 12.19 13.91 -0.26
CA ASP A 73 12.95 15.10 -0.62
C ASP A 73 12.30 16.36 -0.04
N TRP A 74 10.98 16.38 0.13
CA TRP A 74 10.24 17.46 0.80
C TRP A 74 10.45 17.43 2.32
N ILE A 75 10.25 16.27 2.96
CA ILE A 75 10.42 16.09 4.41
C ILE A 75 11.82 16.53 4.85
N LYS A 76 12.86 16.11 4.13
CA LYS A 76 14.25 16.47 4.44
C LYS A 76 14.56 17.97 4.35
N LYS A 77 13.73 18.74 3.67
CA LYS A 77 13.87 20.21 3.58
C LYS A 77 13.09 20.93 4.67
N GLU A 78 12.15 20.24 5.33
CA GLU A 78 11.32 20.82 6.38
C GLU A 78 12.03 20.66 7.73
N ASP A 79 12.34 21.77 8.38
CA ASP A 79 13.06 21.79 9.66
C ASP A 79 12.12 21.51 10.86
N LYS A 80 10.80 21.46 10.61
CA LYS A 80 9.78 21.33 11.64
C LYS A 80 9.29 19.89 11.77
N PRO A 81 8.90 19.47 12.99
CA PRO A 81 8.26 18.19 13.18
C PRO A 81 6.96 18.11 12.37
N ILE A 82 6.73 16.93 11.83
CA ILE A 82 5.60 16.60 10.99
C ILE A 82 4.36 16.49 11.89
N THR A 83 3.60 17.58 12.06
CA THR A 83 2.29 17.58 12.77
C THR A 83 1.13 17.32 11.82
N PHE A 84 0.29 16.30 12.01
CA PHE A 84 -0.77 15.78 11.09
C PHE A 84 -1.51 16.76 10.15
N SER A 85 -1.59 18.05 10.51
CA SER A 85 -1.79 19.16 9.58
C SER A 85 -0.75 19.33 8.43
N ILE A 86 0.33 18.54 8.36
CA ILE A 86 1.57 18.77 7.55
C ILE A 86 1.29 19.08 6.09
N PHE A 87 0.27 18.45 5.52
CA PHE A 87 -0.05 18.61 4.11
C PHE A 87 -0.86 19.88 3.81
N THR A 88 -0.59 20.99 4.52
CA THR A 88 -1.12 22.31 4.14
C THR A 88 -0.57 22.77 2.79
N ARG A 89 0.59 22.25 2.37
CA ARG A 89 1.12 22.47 1.02
C ARG A 89 0.58 21.42 0.04
N HIS A 90 0.27 21.89 -1.16
CA HIS A 90 -0.34 21.10 -2.23
C HIS A 90 0.52 19.88 -2.63
N GLU A 91 1.84 20.06 -2.78
CA GLU A 91 2.71 19.03 -3.38
C GLU A 91 2.79 17.72 -2.57
N PRO A 92 3.01 17.73 -1.24
CA PRO A 92 3.15 16.47 -0.50
C PRO A 92 1.78 15.83 -0.21
N LEU A 93 0.69 16.63 -0.21
CA LEU A 93 -0.69 16.13 -0.17
C LEU A 93 -1.01 15.32 -1.44
N GLU A 94 -0.66 15.85 -2.61
CA GLU A 94 -0.85 15.18 -3.89
C GLU A 94 -0.08 13.88 -3.96
N CYS A 95 1.18 13.86 -3.53
CA CYS A 95 2.00 12.65 -3.48
C CYS A 95 1.30 11.56 -2.63
N ARG A 96 0.76 11.95 -1.47
CA ARG A 96 0.01 11.05 -0.57
C ARG A 96 -1.25 10.50 -1.24
N LEU A 97 -2.02 11.35 -1.92
CA LEU A 97 -3.23 10.95 -2.64
C LEU A 97 -2.92 10.02 -3.82
N ILE A 98 -1.90 10.33 -4.60
CA ILE A 98 -1.46 9.48 -5.72
C ILE A 98 -1.02 8.11 -5.20
N ARG A 99 -0.27 8.06 -4.10
CA ARG A 99 0.10 6.80 -3.43
C ARG A 99 -1.13 6.02 -2.98
N ALA A 100 -2.17 6.68 -2.46
CA ALA A 100 -3.40 6.02 -2.02
C ALA A 100 -4.15 5.39 -3.19
N ARG A 101 -4.35 6.16 -4.26
CA ARG A 101 -4.99 5.65 -5.49
C ARG A 101 -4.18 4.54 -6.14
N THR A 102 -2.86 4.62 -6.09
CA THR A 102 -1.99 3.58 -6.64
C THR A 102 -2.05 2.29 -5.80
N LEU A 103 -2.16 2.40 -4.48
CA LEU A 103 -2.41 1.27 -3.59
C LEU A 103 -3.74 0.57 -3.95
N ASP A 104 -4.82 1.34 -4.21
CA ASP A 104 -6.10 0.77 -4.65
C ASP A 104 -5.96 -0.05 -5.94
N VAL A 105 -5.16 0.43 -6.90
CA VAL A 105 -4.84 -0.29 -8.14
C VAL A 105 -4.06 -1.57 -7.85
N MET A 106 -3.03 -1.50 -7.00
CA MET A 106 -2.24 -2.67 -6.61
C MET A 106 -3.11 -3.74 -5.93
N LEU A 107 -4.01 -3.33 -5.04
CA LEU A 107 -4.98 -4.22 -4.38
C LEU A 107 -5.97 -4.83 -5.38
N SER A 108 -6.40 -4.08 -6.39
CA SER A 108 -7.31 -4.57 -7.43
C SER A 108 -6.62 -5.62 -8.30
N ILE A 109 -5.38 -5.38 -8.71
CA ILE A 109 -4.56 -6.37 -9.44
C ILE A 109 -4.38 -7.64 -8.61
N LEU A 110 -4.10 -7.50 -7.30
CA LEU A 110 -3.97 -8.65 -6.40
C LEU A 110 -5.25 -9.47 -6.34
N LYS A 111 -6.40 -8.82 -6.15
CA LYS A 111 -7.71 -9.48 -6.15
C LYS A 111 -7.94 -10.24 -7.45
N GLU A 112 -7.76 -9.61 -8.60
CA GLU A 112 -7.93 -10.24 -9.92
C GLU A 112 -6.98 -11.44 -10.11
N SER A 113 -5.76 -11.36 -9.61
CA SER A 113 -4.77 -12.46 -9.70
C SER A 113 -5.05 -13.63 -8.75
N SER A 114 -5.84 -13.41 -7.69
CA SER A 114 -6.16 -14.44 -6.69
C SER A 114 -7.35 -15.32 -7.08
N PHE A 115 -8.19 -14.88 -8.03
CA PHE A 115 -9.25 -15.71 -8.56
C PHE A 115 -8.68 -16.66 -9.60
N PRO A 116 -8.99 -17.98 -9.53
CA PRO A 116 -8.73 -18.85 -10.66
C PRO A 116 -9.57 -18.30 -11.81
N SER A 117 -8.88 -17.83 -12.86
CA SER A 117 -9.53 -17.52 -14.14
C SER A 117 -10.32 -18.76 -14.52
N SER A 118 -11.65 -18.68 -14.46
CA SER A 118 -12.53 -19.77 -14.82
C SER A 118 -12.40 -20.00 -16.32
N LYS A 119 -11.41 -20.80 -16.71
CA LYS A 119 -11.46 -21.47 -18.00
C LYS A 119 -12.61 -22.46 -17.91
N VAL A 120 -13.70 -22.13 -18.59
CA VAL A 120 -14.72 -23.09 -18.96
C VAL A 120 -14.05 -24.27 -19.67
N SER A 121 -14.40 -25.46 -19.18
CA SER A 121 -14.26 -26.79 -19.76
C SER A 121 -12.92 -27.52 -19.63
N GLY A 122 -12.93 -28.53 -18.76
CA GLY A 122 -11.94 -29.61 -18.67
C GLY A 122 -11.80 -30.17 -17.25
N MET A 123 -12.71 -31.06 -16.84
CA MET A 123 -12.63 -31.85 -15.59
C MET A 123 -11.23 -32.45 -15.35
N VAL A 124 -10.59 -32.14 -14.21
CA VAL A 124 -9.82 -33.11 -13.38
C VAL A 124 -9.74 -32.55 -11.94
N TYR A 125 -10.18 -33.33 -10.95
CA TYR A 125 -10.00 -33.08 -9.52
C TYR A 125 -8.51 -33.18 -9.15
N GLN A 126 -7.98 -32.28 -8.29
CA GLN A 126 -7.11 -32.65 -7.16
C GLN A 126 -6.97 -31.52 -6.14
N ASN A 127 -6.87 -31.95 -4.89
CA ASN A 127 -6.88 -31.20 -3.64
C ASN A 127 -5.66 -30.26 -3.51
N GLY A 128 -5.90 -29.02 -3.09
CA GLY A 128 -4.86 -28.09 -2.66
C GLY A 128 -5.46 -27.06 -1.70
N ALA A 129 -4.98 -27.05 -0.47
CA ALA A 129 -5.47 -26.17 0.59
C ALA A 129 -5.31 -24.70 0.19
N ALA A 130 -6.44 -24.00 0.05
CA ALA A 130 -6.45 -22.55 -0.12
C ALA A 130 -6.10 -21.89 1.21
N VAL A 131 -4.86 -21.41 1.36
CA VAL A 131 -4.51 -20.48 2.44
C VAL A 131 -5.09 -19.12 2.05
N GLY A 132 -6.35 -18.90 2.42
CA GLY A 132 -7.02 -17.62 2.21
C GLY A 132 -6.39 -16.54 3.07
N PHE A 133 -5.61 -15.64 2.47
CA PHE A 133 -5.27 -14.36 3.09
C PHE A 133 -6.55 -13.51 3.13
N ARG A 134 -7.27 -13.57 4.26
CA ARG A 134 -8.30 -12.58 4.57
C ARG A 134 -7.62 -11.24 4.82
N PHE A 135 -7.58 -10.38 3.81
CA PHE A 135 -7.44 -8.96 4.03
C PHE A 135 -8.76 -8.47 4.66
N ALA A 136 -8.74 -8.18 5.96
CA ALA A 136 -9.76 -7.32 6.55
C ALA A 136 -9.70 -5.98 5.79
N ALA A 137 -10.82 -5.58 5.19
CA ALA A 137 -10.91 -4.34 4.44
C ALA A 137 -10.55 -3.16 5.36
N PRO A 138 -9.67 -2.22 4.96
CA PRO A 138 -9.55 -0.97 5.67
C PRO A 138 -10.82 -0.16 5.42
N CYS A 139 -11.57 0.09 6.48
CA CYS A 139 -12.67 1.03 6.49
C CYS A 139 -12.12 2.45 6.19
N PHE A 140 -12.21 2.90 4.96
CA PHE A 140 -12.11 4.33 4.62
C PHE A 140 -13.50 4.84 4.25
N GLY A 141 -14.16 5.47 5.23
CA GLY A 141 -15.42 6.18 5.09
C GLY A 141 -15.66 7.00 6.35
N GLY A 142 -15.70 8.32 6.21
CA GLY A 142 -15.75 9.27 7.33
C GLY A 142 -17.09 9.35 8.07
N ALA A 143 -17.05 10.19 9.11
CA ALA A 143 -18.10 10.62 10.04
C ALA A 143 -18.40 9.68 11.24
N PHE A 144 -17.85 10.08 12.39
CA PHE A 144 -18.44 10.14 13.73
C PHE A 144 -19.71 9.28 13.99
N GLN A 145 -19.61 8.32 14.93
CA GLN A 145 -20.62 8.18 15.98
C GLN A 145 -20.07 7.38 17.17
N LEU A 146 -20.03 8.05 18.32
CA LEU A 146 -20.01 7.48 19.66
C LEU A 146 -21.11 6.41 19.78
N LEU A 147 -20.74 5.21 20.22
CA LEU A 147 -21.66 4.32 20.93
C LEU A 147 -20.87 3.49 21.94
N ASN A 148 -21.05 3.87 23.21
CA ASN A 148 -20.87 3.03 24.37
C ASN A 148 -21.55 1.67 24.15
N ALA A 149 -20.84 0.58 24.40
CA ALA A 149 -21.38 -0.62 25.05
C ALA A 149 -20.21 -1.42 25.62
N GLY A 150 -20.29 -1.74 26.92
CA GLY A 150 -19.17 -2.17 27.75
C GLY A 150 -18.72 -3.62 27.57
N MET A 151 -17.45 -3.84 27.99
CA MET A 151 -16.93 -4.84 28.94
C MET A 151 -17.40 -6.32 28.84
N PRO A 152 -16.62 -7.32 29.32
CA PRO A 152 -15.45 -7.18 30.19
C PRO A 152 -14.20 -7.96 29.76
N PHE A 153 -13.11 -7.53 30.41
CA PHE A 153 -11.90 -8.29 30.69
C PHE A 153 -12.18 -9.73 31.14
N CYS A 154 -11.45 -10.67 30.53
CA CYS A 154 -10.67 -11.73 31.19
C CYS A 154 -9.60 -12.19 30.21
#